data_AF-A0A1C5N481-F1
#
_entry.id   AF-A0A1C5N481-F1
#
_cell.length_a   1.000
_cell.length_b   1.000
_cell.length_c   1.000
_cell.angle_alpha   90.00
_cell.angle_beta   90.00
_cell.angle_gamma   90.00
#
_symmetry.space_group_name_H-M   'P 1'
#
loop_
_entity.id
_entity.type
_entity.pdbx_description
1 polymer ?
#
loop_
_entity_poly.entity_id
_entity_poly.type
_entity_poly.pdbx_seq_one_letter_code
_entity_poly.pdbx_strand_id
1 'polypeptide(L)' 'MIKSFVKALIVNLAVTAIWYASEWMQFGELQFNRECDNIVNTIYLFILWYLFNENER' A
#
# COMPACT_ATOMS: atom_id res chain seq x y z
N MET A 1 6.40 -9.80 -14.01
CA MET A 1 5.95 -8.43 -14.37
C MET A 1 4.47 -8.17 -14.10
N ILE A 2 3.50 -8.59 -14.94
CA ILE A 2 2.06 -8.30 -14.68
C ILE A 2 1.56 -9.03 -13.42
N LYS A 3 1.82 -10.34 -13.29
CA LYS A 3 1.42 -11.11 -12.11
C LYS A 3 2.02 -10.54 -10.82
N SER A 4 3.30 -10.22 -10.84
CA SER A 4 4.05 -9.63 -9.73
C SER A 4 3.48 -8.26 -9.34
N PHE A 5 3.11 -7.43 -10.32
CA PHE A 5 2.46 -6.14 -10.06
C PHE A 5 1.07 -6.32 -9.44
N VAL A 6 0.26 -7.26 -9.92
CA VAL A 6 -1.06 -7.56 -9.32
C VAL A 6 -0.91 -8.02 -7.87
N LYS A 7 0.06 -8.88 -7.57
CA LYS A 7 0.36 -9.29 -6.18
C LYS A 7 0.75 -8.09 -5.32
N ALA A 8 1.62 -7.22 -5.81
CA ALA A 8 2.02 -6.00 -5.11
C ALA A 8 0.82 -5.10 -4.83
N LEU A 9 -0.05 -4.90 -5.82
CA LEU A 9 -1.24 -4.07 -5.70
C LEU A 9 -2.21 -4.61 -4.64
N ILE A 10 -2.48 -5.92 -4.64
CA ILE A 10 -3.35 -6.56 -3.65
C ILE A 10 -2.82 -6.35 -2.23
N VAL A 11 -1.52 -6.60 -2.01
CA VAL A 11 -0.89 -6.43 -0.69
C VAL A 11 -0.90 -4.96 -0.27
N ASN A 12 -0.57 -4.05 -1.18
CA ASN A 12 -0.58 -2.61 -0.91
C ASN A 12 -1.98 -2.11 -0.51
N LEU A 13 -3.03 -2.54 -1.22
CA LEU A 13 -4.42 -2.21 -0.88
C LEU A 13 -4.83 -2.78 0.48
N ALA A 14 -4.44 -4.02 0.80
CA ALA A 14 -4.72 -4.63 2.09
C ALA A 14 -4.08 -3.85 3.25
N VAL A 15 -2.81 -3.46 3.10
CA VAL A 15 -2.10 -2.63 4.10
C VAL A 15 -2.75 -1.25 4.22
N THR A 16 -3.12 -0.63 3.10
CA THR A 16 -3.81 0.67 3.09
C THR A 16 -5.15 0.60 3.82
N ALA A 17 -5.91 -0.49 3.65
CA ALA A 17 -7.16 -0.69 4.37
C ALA A 17 -6.95 -0.82 5.89
N ILE A 18 -5.92 -1.56 6.33
CA ILE A 18 -5.55 -1.67 7.74
C ILE A 18 -5.11 -0.32 8.31
N TRP A 19 -4.37 0.47 7.53
CA TRP A 19 -3.94 1.82 7.92
C TRP A 19 -5.15 2.71 8.20
N TYR A 20 -6.10 2.80 7.27
CA TYR A 20 -7.31 3.60 7.44
C TYR A 20 -8.21 3.09 8.58
N ALA A 21 -8.32 1.78 8.78
CA ALA A 21 -9.02 1.23 9.93
C ALA A 21 -8.37 1.66 11.25
N SER A 22 -7.04 1.63 11.31
CA SER A 22 -6.27 2.04 12.50
C SER A 22 -6.42 3.53 12.76
N GLU A 23 -6.40 4.34 11.71
CA GLU A 23 -6.64 5.78 11.79
C GLU A 23 -8.02 6.11 12.37
N TRP A 24 -9.07 5.46 11.86
CA TRP A 24 -10.42 5.64 12.38
C TRP A 24 -10.51 5.30 13.87
N MET A 25 -9.83 4.24 14.31
CA MET A 25 -9.79 3.87 15.73
C MET A 25 -9.03 4.89 16.59
N GLN A 26 -8.01 5.55 16.05
CA GLN A 26 -7.17 6.50 16.78
C GLN A 26 -7.80 7.89 16.86
N PHE A 27 -8.33 8.39 15.75
CA PHE A 27 -8.76 9.79 15.63
C PHE A 27 -10.28 9.94 15.54
N GLY A 28 -11.02 8.85 15.30
CA GLY A 28 -12.47 8.89 15.08
C GLY A 28 -12.87 9.48 13.71
N GLU A 29 -11.90 9.75 12.84
CA GLU A 29 -12.09 10.29 11.51
C GLU A 29 -11.05 9.71 10.53
N LEU A 30 -11.40 9.64 9.24
CA LEU A 30 -10.48 9.22 8.18
C LEU A 30 -9.81 10.46 7.59
N GLN A 31 -8.48 10.49 7.53
CA GLN A 31 -7.69 11.62 7.03
C GLN A 31 -7.20 11.35 5.61
N PHE A 32 -8.14 11.30 4.66
CA PHE A 32 -7.86 10.97 3.26
C PHE A 32 -6.98 11.98 2.51
N ASN A 33 -6.86 13.22 2.98
CA ASN A 33 -6.18 14.31 2.27
C ASN A 33 -4.72 14.51 2.71
N ARG A 34 -4.06 13.47 3.25
CA ARG A 34 -2.65 13.56 3.65
C ARG A 34 -1.74 13.23 2.47
N GLU A 35 -1.07 14.23 1.93
CA GLU A 35 -0.09 14.05 0.83
C GLU A 35 1.03 13.07 1.17
N CYS A 36 1.43 12.99 2.44
CA CYS A 36 2.41 12.02 2.90
C CYS A 36 1.96 10.58 2.63
N ASP A 37 0.67 10.29 2.84
CA ASP A 37 0.11 8.95 2.67
C ASP A 37 0.18 8.53 1.19
N ASN A 38 -0.08 9.46 0.27
CA ASN A 38 0.05 9.22 -1.17
C ASN A 38 1.49 8.84 -1.56
N ILE A 39 2.46 9.57 -1.03
CA ILE A 39 3.90 9.33 -1.29
C ILE A 39 4.31 7.97 -0.71
N VAL A 40 3.98 7.71 0.54
CA VAL A 40 4.30 6.44 1.23
C VAL A 40 3.66 5.26 0.52
N ASN A 41 2.38 5.36 0.15
CA ASN A 41 1.65 4.32 -0.58
C ASN A 41 2.31 4.00 -1.93
N THR A 42 2.69 5.04 -2.68
CA THR A 42 3.39 4.89 -3.97
C THR A 42 4.73 4.21 -3.80
N ILE A 43 5.57 4.67 -2.86
CA ILE A 43 6.88 4.05 -2.59
C ILE A 43 6.72 2.59 -2.18
N TYR A 44 5.77 2.30 -1.28
CA TYR A 44 5.52 0.96 -0.78
C TYR A 44 5.07 0.01 -1.90
N LEU A 45 4.19 0.47 -2.81
CA LEU A 45 3.78 -0.29 -3.99
C LEU A 45 4.97 -0.63 -4.89
N PHE A 46 5.88 0.32 -5.15
CA PHE A 46 7.07 0.07 -5.97
C PHE A 46 8.02 -0.93 -5.33
N ILE A 47 8.24 -0.84 -4.01
CA ILE A 47 9.08 -1.79 -3.27
C ILE A 47 8.47 -3.20 -3.34
N LEU A 48 7.16 -3.34 -3.07
CA LEU A 48 6.48 -4.62 -3.17
C LEU A 48 6.55 -5.21 -4.59
N TRP A 49 6.33 -4.39 -5.61
CA TRP A 49 6.44 -4.84 -7.00
C TRP A 49 7.85 -5.31 -7.34
N TYR A 50 8.88 -4.56 -6.92
CA TYR A 50 10.28 -4.95 -7.08
C TYR A 50 10.55 -6.31 -6.43
N LEU A 51 10.20 -6.47 -5.15
CA LEU A 51 10.41 -7.72 -4.40
C LEU A 51 9.68 -8.92 -5.01
N PHE A 52 8.42 -8.74 -5.42
CA PHE A 52 7.68 -9.81 -6.08
C PHE A 52 8.21 -10.13 -7.47
N ASN A 53 8.74 -9.15 -8.20
CA ASN A 53 9.32 -9.38 -9.52
C ASN A 53 10.71 -10.01 -9.43
N GLU A 54 11.49 -9.72 -8.38
CA GLU A 54 12.77 -10.37 -8.09
C GLU A 54 12.58 -11.84 -7.69
N ASN A 55 11.61 -12.13 -6.81
CA ASN A 55 11.32 -13.50 -6.37
C ASN A 55 10.72 -14.40 -7.46
N GLU A 56 10.16 -13.82 -8.54
CA GLU A 56 9.62 -14.56 -9.69
C GLU A 56 10.62 -14.75 -10.84
N ARG A 57 11.85 -14.24 -10.69
CA ARG A 57 12.91 -14.30 -11.70
C ARG A 57 13.81 -15.53 -11.54
#